data_AF-A0A7C6GNL2-F1
#
_entry.id   AF-A0A7C6GNL2-F1
#
_cell.length_a   1.000
_cell.length_b   1.000
_cell.length_c   1.000
_cell.angle_alpha   90.00
_cell.angle_beta   90.00
_cell.angle_gamma   90.00
#
_symmetry.space_group_name_H-M   'P 1'
#
loop_
_entity.id
_entity.type
_entity.pdbx_description
1 polymer ?
#
loop_
_entity_poly.entity_id
_entity_poly.type
_entity_poly.pdbx_seq_one_letter_code
_entity_poly.pdbx_strand_id
1 'polypeptide(L)'
;MRKIRRDTGPALDGSKYAAEVWSLFSAVSRSVKGTETRSVEGAETEGVQADESVSDVTWQQSAAPSEIGKIPALIGYDALPGELSLREFLSAVDARVWLPVISAANGRPLTELPVGFVSEGGDETLAVEAAVVFAPALAVDEVGVRLGQGGGWYDRALREVRRHSPGVLVFACVPSNVYVRAGLLPEEEHDIRVDGVITETGWRLF
;
A
#
# COMPACT_ATOMS: atom_id res chain seq x y z
N MET A 1 14.43 -17.66 -28.59
CA MET A 1 14.39 -17.69 -27.11
C MET A 1 15.61 -16.99 -26.55
N ARG A 2 15.50 -15.72 -26.11
CA ARG A 2 16.59 -15.05 -25.37
C ARG A 2 16.51 -15.52 -23.92
N LYS A 3 17.57 -16.17 -23.43
CA LYS A 3 17.75 -16.45 -22.00
C LYS A 3 17.87 -15.11 -21.28
N ILE A 4 16.84 -14.74 -20.53
CA ILE A 4 16.90 -13.63 -19.58
C ILE A 4 17.94 -14.03 -18.53
N ARG A 5 19.07 -13.33 -18.49
CA ARG A 5 20.07 -13.50 -17.43
C ARG A 5 19.47 -12.92 -16.15
N ARG A 6 19.36 -13.77 -15.13
CA ARG A 6 19.06 -13.37 -13.75
C ARG A 6 20.33 -12.74 -13.19
N ASP A 7 20.35 -11.42 -13.10
CA ASP A 7 21.36 -10.69 -12.33
C ASP A 7 20.78 -10.51 -10.92
N THR A 8 20.80 -11.59 -10.14
CA THR A 8 20.35 -11.56 -8.74
C THR A 8 21.51 -11.04 -7.91
N GLY A 9 21.40 -9.78 -7.47
CA GLY A 9 22.27 -9.24 -6.43
C GLY A 9 22.09 -10.01 -5.11
N PRO A 10 22.81 -9.62 -4.03
CA PRO A 10 22.51 -10.18 -2.72
C PRO A 10 21.05 -9.87 -2.35
N ALA A 11 20.35 -10.87 -1.82
CA ALA A 11 18.95 -10.74 -1.41
C ALA A 11 18.78 -9.52 -0.48
N LEU A 12 17.77 -8.69 -0.78
CA LEU A 12 17.46 -7.52 0.01
C LEU A 12 16.85 -7.93 1.36
N ASP A 13 17.39 -7.35 2.44
CA ASP A 13 16.90 -7.52 3.80
C ASP A 13 16.28 -6.20 4.25
N GLY A 14 14.94 -6.17 4.30
CA GLY A 14 14.12 -5.01 4.64
C GLY A 14 14.36 -4.48 6.03
N SER A 15 14.77 -5.33 6.99
CA SER A 15 15.02 -4.93 8.37
C SER A 15 16.12 -3.88 8.50
N LYS A 16 17.06 -3.86 7.55
CA LYS A 16 18.16 -2.88 7.49
C LYS A 16 17.69 -1.47 7.14
N TYR A 17 16.47 -1.32 6.62
CA TYR A 17 15.91 -0.06 6.13
C TYR A 17 14.78 0.47 7.00
N ALA A 18 14.48 -0.17 8.14
CA ALA A 18 13.36 0.20 9.00
C ALA A 18 13.51 1.62 9.59
N ALA A 19 14.74 2.04 9.89
CA ALA A 19 15.03 3.38 10.39
C ALA A 19 14.84 4.47 9.32
N GLU A 20 15.22 4.18 8.08
CA GLU A 20 14.99 5.01 6.91
C GLU A 20 13.49 5.17 6.66
N VAL A 21 12.74 4.06 6.71
CA VAL A 21 11.27 4.05 6.63
C VAL A 21 10.65 4.89 7.76
N TRP A 22 11.19 4.89 8.98
CA TRP A 22 10.70 5.78 10.05
C TRP A 22 10.97 7.26 9.76
N SER A 23 12.23 7.59 9.45
CA SER A 23 12.65 8.97 9.17
C SER A 23 11.80 9.57 8.04
N LEU A 24 11.40 8.73 7.09
CA LEU A 24 10.51 9.01 5.98
C LEU A 24 9.09 9.41 6.38
N PHE A 25 8.45 8.65 7.27
CA PHE A 25 7.06 8.90 7.67
C PHE A 25 6.90 9.97 8.75
N SER A 26 7.97 10.31 9.49
CA SER A 26 7.96 11.42 10.44
C SER A 26 7.74 12.80 9.80
N ALA A 27 7.88 12.90 8.46
CA ALA A 27 7.58 14.09 7.67
C ALA A 27 6.13 14.12 7.12
N VAL A 28 5.32 13.09 7.37
CA VAL A 28 3.92 13.04 6.95
C VAL A 28 3.06 13.76 7.98
N SER A 29 2.50 14.92 7.63
CA SER A 29 1.43 15.56 8.42
C SER A 29 0.14 15.63 7.61
N ARG A 30 -1.00 15.51 8.30
CA ARG A 30 -2.34 15.61 7.70
C ARG A 30 -2.48 16.92 6.92
N SER A 31 -2.85 16.83 5.64
CA SER A 31 -3.41 17.97 4.90
C SER A 31 -4.85 17.64 4.50
N VAL A 32 -5.81 18.32 5.12
CA VAL A 32 -7.21 18.29 4.71
C VAL A 32 -7.38 19.38 3.65
N LYS A 33 -7.59 19.01 2.38
CA LYS A 33 -8.06 19.99 1.40
C LYS A 33 -9.54 20.25 1.66
N GLY A 34 -9.87 21.53 1.83
CA GLY A 34 -11.13 22.03 2.34
C GLY A 34 -12.36 21.49 1.62
N THR A 35 -13.42 21.35 2.40
CA THR A 35 -14.81 21.18 1.95
C THR A 35 -15.19 22.29 0.97
N GLU A 36 -15.33 21.98 -0.32
CA GLU A 36 -16.18 22.78 -1.19
C GLU A 36 -17.63 22.31 -0.99
N THR A 37 -18.35 23.02 -0.13
CA THR A 37 -19.81 22.98 -0.10
C THR A 37 -20.33 23.61 -1.38
N ARG A 38 -20.73 22.77 -2.34
CA ARG A 38 -21.62 23.23 -3.41
C ARG A 38 -23.04 23.28 -2.84
N SER A 39 -23.49 24.49 -2.50
CA SER A 39 -24.89 24.78 -2.23
C SER A 39 -25.70 24.48 -3.50
N VAL A 40 -26.58 23.47 -3.44
CA VAL A 40 -27.65 23.31 -4.43
C VAL A 40 -28.88 23.98 -3.85
N GLU A 41 -29.26 25.14 -4.39
CA GLU A 41 -30.56 25.74 -4.13
C GLU A 41 -31.67 24.91 -4.76
N GLY A 42 -32.65 24.52 -3.94
CA GLY A 42 -34.02 24.26 -4.37
C GLY A 42 -34.41 22.80 -4.57
N ALA A 43 -35.17 22.26 -3.62
CA ALA A 43 -36.58 21.84 -3.79
C ALA A 43 -36.93 20.75 -2.77
N GLU A 44 -37.99 21.03 -2.02
CA GLU A 44 -38.58 20.21 -0.98
C GLU A 44 -39.03 18.83 -1.51
N THR A 45 -38.77 17.75 -0.77
CA THR A 45 -39.71 16.65 -0.50
C THR A 45 -39.12 15.67 0.52
N GLU A 46 -39.94 15.27 1.48
CA GLU A 46 -39.61 14.38 2.59
C GLU A 46 -39.25 12.96 2.13
N GLY A 47 -38.16 12.43 2.67
CA GLY A 47 -37.75 11.03 2.54
C GLY A 47 -36.36 10.85 3.15
N VAL A 48 -36.22 9.89 4.07
CA VAL A 48 -34.97 9.61 4.80
C VAL A 48 -33.79 9.50 3.83
N GLN A 49 -32.93 10.51 3.80
CA GLN A 49 -31.69 10.51 3.05
C GLN A 49 -30.65 9.72 3.84
N ALA A 50 -30.17 8.61 3.27
CA ALA A 50 -28.86 8.09 3.64
C ALA A 50 -27.84 9.16 3.22
N ASP A 51 -27.14 9.73 4.20
CA ASP A 51 -26.06 10.67 3.98
C ASP A 51 -24.88 9.92 3.36
N GLU A 52 -24.90 9.77 2.03
CA GLU A 52 -23.76 9.30 1.23
C GLU A 52 -22.81 10.47 0.91
N SER A 53 -22.55 11.36 1.87
CA SER A 53 -21.40 12.27 1.77
C SER A 53 -20.12 11.52 2.15
N VAL A 54 -19.68 10.61 1.29
CA VAL A 54 -18.29 10.12 1.34
C VAL A 54 -17.42 11.26 0.83
N SER A 55 -16.96 12.11 1.74
CA SER A 55 -15.91 13.08 1.42
C SER A 55 -14.72 12.32 0.84
N ASP A 56 -14.29 12.69 -0.37
CA ASP A 56 -13.06 12.18 -1.00
C ASP A 56 -11.83 12.69 -0.21
N VAL A 57 -11.54 12.05 0.92
CA VAL A 57 -10.34 12.33 1.68
C VAL A 57 -9.17 11.66 0.97
N THR A 58 -8.53 12.42 0.07
CA THR A 58 -7.22 12.04 -0.46
C THR A 58 -6.17 12.49 0.54
N TRP A 59 -5.60 11.54 1.27
CA TRP A 59 -4.56 11.80 2.25
C TRP A 59 -3.27 12.16 1.53
N GLN A 60 -2.78 13.39 1.72
CA GLN A 60 -1.56 13.88 1.09
C GLN A 60 -0.46 14.02 2.14
N GLN A 61 0.75 13.53 1.84
CA GLN A 61 1.95 13.93 2.57
C GLN A 61 2.18 15.44 2.35
N SER A 62 2.88 16.09 3.28
CA SER A 62 3.04 17.56 3.28
C SER A 62 4.47 18.00 2.96
N ALA A 63 5.45 17.10 3.10
CA ALA A 63 6.78 17.26 2.55
C ALA A 63 7.51 15.90 2.51
N ALA A 64 8.28 15.71 1.44
CA ALA A 64 9.33 14.72 1.40
C ALA A 64 10.49 15.13 2.34
N PRO A 65 11.05 14.22 3.16
CA PRO A 65 12.27 14.51 3.90
C PRO A 65 13.41 14.88 2.95
N SER A 66 14.27 15.82 3.38
CA SER A 66 15.32 16.41 2.55
C SER A 66 16.46 15.44 2.18
N GLU A 67 16.70 14.39 2.97
CA GLU A 67 17.67 13.34 2.68
C GLU A 67 17.17 12.01 3.26
N ILE A 68 16.72 11.11 2.40
CA ILE A 68 16.28 9.76 2.75
C ILE A 68 17.43 8.81 2.43
N GLY A 69 17.77 7.91 3.35
CA GLY A 69 18.77 6.88 3.09
C GLY A 69 18.43 6.06 1.84
N LYS A 70 19.45 5.59 1.13
CA LYS A 70 19.27 4.88 -0.15
C LYS A 70 18.59 3.53 0.06
N ILE A 71 17.34 3.40 -0.40
CA ILE A 71 16.62 2.12 -0.43
C ILE A 71 16.78 1.54 -1.85
N PRO A 72 17.31 0.33 -2.04
CA PRO A 72 17.61 -0.16 -3.39
C PRO A 72 16.37 -0.38 -4.26
N ALA A 73 15.29 -0.92 -3.68
CA ALA A 73 14.03 -1.13 -4.36
C ALA A 73 12.86 -1.26 -3.36
N LEU A 74 11.69 -0.76 -3.75
CA LEU A 74 10.46 -0.83 -2.97
C LEU A 74 9.26 -1.13 -3.88
N ILE A 75 8.19 -1.63 -3.29
CA ILE A 75 6.89 -1.79 -3.94
C ILE A 75 5.91 -0.82 -3.28
N GLY A 76 5.32 0.05 -4.09
CA GLY A 76 4.28 1.00 -3.67
C GLY A 76 2.92 0.66 -4.28
N TYR A 77 1.96 1.56 -4.14
CA TYR A 77 0.67 1.49 -4.81
C TYR A 77 0.19 2.90 -5.18
N ASP A 78 -0.66 2.99 -6.20
CA ASP A 78 -1.48 4.18 -6.44
C ASP A 78 -2.73 4.09 -5.57
N ALA A 79 -2.89 5.07 -4.68
CA ALA A 79 -3.99 5.09 -3.72
C ALA A 79 -5.33 5.35 -4.40
N LEU A 80 -6.33 4.55 -4.02
CA LEU A 80 -7.74 4.78 -4.31
C LEU A 80 -8.35 5.77 -3.29
N PRO A 81 -9.53 6.36 -3.56
CA PRO A 81 -10.22 7.20 -2.59
C PRO A 81 -10.36 6.52 -1.22
N GLY A 82 -9.99 7.23 -0.16
CA GLY A 82 -9.99 6.71 1.21
C GLY A 82 -8.71 5.96 1.64
N GLU A 83 -7.80 5.64 0.71
CA GLU A 83 -6.50 5.04 1.02
C GLU A 83 -5.43 6.10 1.32
N LEU A 84 -4.42 5.72 2.09
CA LEU A 84 -3.26 6.60 2.33
C LEU A 84 -2.50 6.81 1.01
N SER A 85 -2.33 8.04 0.54
CA SER A 85 -1.51 8.28 -0.65
C SER A 85 -0.02 8.20 -0.32
N LEU A 86 0.71 7.43 -1.12
CA LEU A 86 2.17 7.34 -1.06
C LEU A 86 2.86 8.09 -2.20
N ARG A 87 2.12 8.80 -3.06
CA ARG A 87 2.65 9.40 -4.29
C ARG A 87 3.86 10.30 -4.03
N GLU A 88 3.75 11.22 -3.08
CA GLU A 88 4.84 12.14 -2.77
C GLU A 88 6.04 11.41 -2.18
N PHE A 89 5.78 10.43 -1.29
CA PHE A 89 6.79 9.55 -0.72
C PHE A 89 7.59 8.82 -1.82
N LEU A 90 6.89 8.13 -2.73
CA LEU A 90 7.51 7.35 -3.81
C LEU A 90 8.33 8.24 -4.75
N SER A 91 7.91 9.49 -4.94
CA SER A 91 8.63 10.46 -5.79
C SER A 91 9.90 11.03 -5.17
N ALA A 92 10.07 10.92 -3.85
CA ALA A 92 11.15 11.57 -3.12
C ALA A 92 12.29 10.64 -2.69
N VAL A 93 12.02 9.34 -2.66
CA VAL A 93 12.99 8.33 -2.27
C VAL A 93 13.90 7.98 -3.46
N ASP A 94 15.22 7.96 -3.22
CA ASP A 94 16.18 7.40 -4.19
C ASP A 94 16.11 5.87 -4.15
N ALA A 95 15.07 5.31 -4.80
CA ALA A 95 14.82 3.89 -4.91
C ALA A 95 14.25 3.50 -6.27
N ARG A 96 14.47 2.25 -6.67
CA ARG A 96 13.67 1.66 -7.75
C ARG A 96 12.25 1.37 -7.24
N VAL A 97 11.27 2.06 -7.80
CA VAL A 97 9.86 1.88 -7.45
C VAL A 97 9.19 0.88 -8.39
N TRP A 98 8.47 -0.08 -7.81
CA TRP A 98 7.58 -0.99 -8.51
C TRP A 98 6.14 -0.73 -8.09
N LEU A 99 5.23 -0.73 -9.05
CA LEU A 99 3.80 -0.58 -8.83
C LEU A 99 3.05 -1.87 -9.25
N PRO A 100 1.97 -2.25 -8.55
CA PRO A 100 1.17 -3.41 -8.89
C PRO A 100 0.46 -3.23 -10.23
N VAL A 101 0.52 -4.24 -11.09
CA VAL A 101 -0.31 -4.35 -12.29
C VAL A 101 -1.64 -4.97 -11.89
N ILE A 102 -2.67 -4.14 -11.78
CA ILE A 102 -4.02 -4.59 -11.42
C ILE A 102 -4.72 -5.10 -12.69
N SER A 103 -5.01 -6.40 -12.72
CA SER A 103 -5.81 -7.02 -13.78
C SER A 103 -7.28 -7.10 -13.38
N ALA A 104 -8.17 -6.58 -14.21
CA ALA A 104 -9.61 -6.73 -14.02
C ALA A 104 -10.03 -8.21 -14.17
N ALA A 105 -10.91 -8.69 -13.30
CA ALA A 105 -11.33 -10.08 -13.29
C ALA A 105 -12.04 -10.50 -14.59
N ASN A 106 -12.83 -9.61 -15.21
CA ASN A 106 -13.53 -9.84 -16.49
C ASN A 106 -14.19 -11.25 -16.60
N GLY A 107 -14.79 -11.74 -15.50
CA GLY A 107 -15.45 -13.06 -15.43
C GLY A 107 -14.52 -14.26 -15.18
N ARG A 108 -13.22 -14.03 -14.99
CA ARG A 108 -12.23 -15.06 -14.65
C ARG A 108 -12.13 -15.24 -13.13
N PRO A 109 -11.86 -16.46 -12.64
CA PRO A 109 -11.53 -16.68 -11.24
C PRO A 109 -10.33 -15.82 -10.83
N LEU A 110 -10.40 -15.23 -9.63
CA LEU A 110 -9.32 -14.39 -9.09
C LEU A 110 -7.98 -15.13 -9.02
N THR A 111 -8.02 -16.44 -8.78
CA THR A 111 -6.86 -17.34 -8.76
C THR A 111 -6.14 -17.43 -10.11
N GLU A 112 -6.81 -17.10 -11.22
CA GLU A 112 -6.24 -17.15 -12.58
C GLU A 112 -5.78 -15.78 -13.09
N LEU A 113 -6.03 -14.71 -12.32
CA LEU A 113 -5.57 -13.38 -12.69
C LEU A 113 -4.08 -13.27 -12.44
N PRO A 114 -3.29 -12.79 -13.42
CA PRO A 114 -1.88 -12.56 -13.21
C PRO A 114 -1.71 -11.52 -12.10
N VAL A 115 -0.86 -11.84 -11.14
CA VAL A 115 -0.19 -10.83 -10.33
C VAL A 115 0.99 -10.32 -11.15
N GLY A 116 1.39 -9.07 -10.99
CA GLY A 116 2.50 -8.52 -11.75
C GLY A 116 2.88 -7.15 -11.22
N PHE A 117 4.09 -6.72 -11.52
CA PHE A 117 4.60 -5.42 -11.12
C PHE A 117 5.24 -4.72 -12.31
N VAL A 118 5.06 -3.41 -12.37
CA VAL A 118 5.64 -2.55 -13.40
C VAL A 118 6.57 -1.54 -12.74
N SER A 119 7.76 -1.36 -13.30
CA SER A 119 8.68 -0.30 -12.87
C SER A 119 8.29 1.05 -13.49
N GLU A 120 8.83 2.15 -12.99
CA GLU A 120 8.66 3.48 -13.61
C GLU A 120 9.09 3.53 -15.09
N GLY A 121 10.00 2.65 -15.50
CA GLY A 121 10.46 2.52 -16.90
C GLY A 121 9.53 1.70 -17.81
N GLY A 122 8.44 1.13 -17.27
CA GLY A 122 7.49 0.29 -18.01
C GLY A 122 7.86 -1.19 -18.12
N ASP A 123 8.93 -1.63 -17.46
CA ASP A 123 9.28 -3.05 -17.42
C ASP A 123 8.34 -3.82 -16.49
N GLU A 124 7.59 -4.77 -17.05
CA GLU A 124 6.72 -5.68 -16.30
C GLU A 124 7.45 -6.96 -15.88
N THR A 125 7.28 -7.38 -14.62
CA THR A 125 7.85 -8.62 -14.09
C THR A 125 7.02 -9.22 -12.95
N LEU A 126 7.12 -10.53 -12.79
CA LEU A 126 6.63 -11.27 -11.62
C LEU A 126 7.69 -11.37 -10.52
N ALA A 127 8.96 -11.28 -10.90
CA ALA A 127 10.11 -11.49 -10.05
C ALA A 127 10.70 -10.14 -9.65
N VAL A 128 10.11 -9.54 -8.61
CA VAL A 128 10.61 -8.29 -8.03
C VAL A 128 11.48 -8.60 -6.82
N GLU A 129 12.70 -8.06 -6.84
CA GLU A 129 13.53 -7.92 -5.64
C GLU A 129 13.24 -6.56 -5.00
N ALA A 130 12.69 -6.56 -3.78
CA ALA A 130 12.37 -5.36 -3.02
C ALA A 130 12.77 -5.51 -1.54
N ALA A 131 13.17 -4.41 -0.93
CA ALA A 131 13.44 -4.36 0.51
C ALA A 131 12.16 -4.12 1.32
N VAL A 132 11.22 -3.35 0.76
CA VAL A 132 9.99 -2.92 1.44
C VAL A 132 8.80 -3.01 0.49
N VAL A 133 7.66 -3.46 1.00
CA VAL A 133 6.34 -3.37 0.35
C VAL A 133 5.42 -2.49 1.19
N PHE A 134 4.79 -1.52 0.55
CA PHE A 134 3.65 -0.83 1.10
C PHE A 134 2.37 -1.44 0.54
N ALA A 135 1.52 -1.94 1.41
CA ALA A 135 0.26 -2.57 1.07
C ALA A 135 -0.92 -1.68 1.53
N PRO A 136 -1.86 -1.33 0.64
CA PRO A 136 -3.09 -0.65 1.04
C PRO A 136 -3.94 -1.60 1.88
N ALA A 137 -4.72 -1.04 2.81
CA ALA A 137 -5.66 -1.80 3.61
C ALA A 137 -6.83 -0.92 4.07
N LEU A 138 -7.98 -1.56 4.28
CA LEU A 138 -9.13 -0.97 4.95
C LEU A 138 -8.97 -0.99 6.48
N ALA A 139 -8.27 -2.00 7.00
CA ALA A 139 -7.88 -2.12 8.41
C ALA A 139 -6.70 -3.06 8.55
N VAL A 140 -5.96 -2.94 9.65
CA VAL A 140 -4.94 -3.91 10.07
C VAL A 140 -5.00 -4.09 11.58
N ASP A 141 -4.71 -5.29 12.07
CA ASP A 141 -4.68 -5.56 13.50
C ASP A 141 -3.27 -5.66 14.09
N GLU A 142 -3.19 -5.75 15.42
CA GLU A 142 -1.93 -5.81 16.18
C GLU A 142 -1.05 -7.04 15.90
N VAL A 143 -1.54 -8.03 15.16
CA VAL A 143 -0.79 -9.24 14.78
C VAL A 143 -0.59 -9.36 13.27
N GLY A 144 -0.88 -8.31 12.51
CA GLY A 144 -0.61 -8.22 11.08
C GLY A 144 -1.70 -8.78 10.18
N VAL A 145 -2.88 -9.14 10.70
CA VAL A 145 -4.03 -9.45 9.84
C VAL A 145 -4.48 -8.16 9.15
N ARG A 146 -4.68 -8.22 7.83
CA ARG A 146 -4.98 -7.06 6.99
C ARG A 146 -6.29 -7.28 6.24
N LEU A 147 -7.21 -6.33 6.36
CA LEU A 147 -8.44 -6.32 5.57
C LEU A 147 -8.21 -5.53 4.28
N GLY A 148 -8.28 -6.21 3.13
CA GLY A 148 -8.26 -5.56 1.81
C GLY A 148 -9.66 -5.23 1.28
N GLN A 149 -9.75 -4.66 0.07
CA GLN A 149 -11.02 -4.37 -0.62
C GLN A 149 -11.78 -5.62 -1.13
N GLY A 150 -11.29 -6.82 -0.84
CA GLY A 150 -11.76 -8.06 -1.45
C GLY A 150 -11.04 -8.37 -2.77
N GLY A 151 -11.01 -9.65 -3.15
CA GLY A 151 -10.36 -10.11 -4.39
C GLY A 151 -9.01 -10.84 -4.21
N GLY A 152 -8.44 -10.80 -3.00
CA GLY A 152 -7.23 -11.53 -2.62
C GLY A 152 -5.99 -11.25 -3.49
N TRP A 153 -5.98 -10.13 -4.24
CA TRP A 153 -4.90 -9.81 -5.17
C TRP A 153 -3.58 -9.61 -4.42
N TYR A 154 -3.60 -8.83 -3.33
CA TYR A 154 -2.42 -8.59 -2.51
C TYR A 154 -1.90 -9.86 -1.85
N ASP A 155 -2.74 -10.78 -1.39
CA ASP A 155 -2.29 -12.04 -0.78
C ASP A 155 -1.55 -12.92 -1.80
N ARG A 156 -2.01 -12.92 -3.06
CA ARG A 156 -1.28 -13.57 -4.16
C ARG A 156 0.02 -12.85 -4.49
N ALA A 157 -0.01 -11.52 -4.58
CA ALA A 157 1.15 -10.70 -4.91
C ALA A 157 2.24 -10.79 -3.84
N LEU A 158 1.89 -10.66 -2.56
CA LEU A 158 2.80 -10.77 -1.42
C LEU A 158 3.45 -12.14 -1.32
N ARG A 159 2.69 -13.21 -1.64
CA ARG A 159 3.25 -14.56 -1.73
C ARG A 159 4.36 -14.65 -2.78
N GLU A 160 4.17 -14.05 -3.95
CA GLU A 160 5.20 -14.00 -5.00
C GLU A 160 6.37 -13.08 -4.64
N VAL A 161 6.11 -11.93 -4.01
CA VAL A 161 7.17 -11.03 -3.55
C VAL A 161 8.04 -11.72 -2.50
N ARG A 162 7.45 -12.38 -1.50
CA ARG A 162 8.21 -13.12 -0.47
C ARG A 162 9.01 -14.30 -1.04
N ARG A 163 8.56 -14.92 -2.13
CA ARG A 163 9.34 -15.96 -2.85
C ARG A 163 10.61 -15.39 -3.47
N HIS A 164 10.55 -14.18 -4.02
CA HIS A 164 11.69 -13.52 -4.69
C HIS A 164 12.53 -12.65 -3.75
N SER A 165 11.93 -12.18 -2.64
CA SER A 165 12.52 -11.32 -1.63
C SER A 165 12.23 -11.85 -0.22
N PRO A 166 12.92 -12.92 0.23
CA PRO A 166 12.61 -13.55 1.53
C PRO A 166 12.78 -12.64 2.75
N GLY A 167 13.61 -11.60 2.65
CA GLY A 167 13.84 -10.61 3.71
C GLY A 167 12.99 -9.34 3.59
N VAL A 168 12.02 -9.29 2.66
CA VAL A 168 11.17 -8.11 2.46
C VAL A 168 10.32 -7.82 3.69
N LEU A 169 10.21 -6.54 4.07
CA LEU A 169 9.22 -6.10 5.06
C LEU A 169 7.96 -5.58 4.36
N VAL A 170 6.80 -6.05 4.82
CA VAL A 170 5.50 -5.62 4.31
C VAL A 170 4.82 -4.75 5.37
N PHE A 171 4.50 -3.51 5.01
CA PHE A 171 3.77 -2.58 5.86
C PHE A 171 2.35 -2.36 5.33
N ALA A 172 1.35 -2.53 6.19
CA ALA A 172 0.01 -2.02 5.90
C ALA A 172 -0.01 -0.50 6.15
N CYS A 173 -0.44 0.25 5.14
CA CYS A 173 -0.58 1.70 5.22
C CYS A 173 -2.02 2.06 5.52
N VAL A 174 -2.31 2.50 6.75
CA VAL A 174 -3.68 2.80 7.19
C VAL A 174 -3.75 4.02 8.11
N PRO A 175 -4.89 4.71 8.17
CA PRO A 175 -5.16 5.67 9.24
C PRO A 175 -5.13 5.03 10.63
N SER A 176 -4.71 5.77 11.66
CA SER A 176 -4.55 5.24 13.01
C SER A 176 -5.87 4.75 13.65
N ASN A 177 -7.02 5.23 13.19
CA ASN A 177 -8.34 4.83 13.70
C ASN A 177 -8.82 3.46 13.16
N VAL A 178 -8.18 2.92 12.13
CA VAL A 178 -8.46 1.58 11.58
C VAL A 178 -7.31 0.59 11.84
N TYR A 179 -6.35 0.99 12.68
CA TYR A 179 -5.45 0.07 13.36
C TYR A 179 -6.17 -0.48 14.60
N VAL A 180 -6.52 -1.76 14.57
CA VAL A 180 -7.44 -2.37 15.53
C VAL A 180 -6.77 -3.43 16.40
N ARG A 181 -7.44 -3.83 17.49
CA ARG A 181 -6.95 -4.90 18.37
C ARG A 181 -6.93 -6.25 17.65
N ALA A 182 -6.00 -7.10 18.05
CA ALA A 182 -5.88 -8.46 17.52
C ALA A 182 -7.21 -9.23 17.58
N GLY A 183 -7.53 -9.95 16.49
CA GLY A 183 -8.70 -10.83 16.41
C GLY A 183 -10.03 -10.13 16.09
N LEU A 184 -10.01 -8.84 15.76
CA LEU A 184 -11.20 -8.11 15.28
C LEU A 184 -11.39 -8.22 13.76
N LEU A 185 -10.36 -8.63 13.03
CA LEU A 185 -10.42 -8.81 11.58
C LEU A 185 -10.61 -10.29 11.24
N PRO A 186 -11.39 -10.61 10.20
CA PRO A 186 -11.46 -11.97 9.67
C PRO A 186 -10.09 -12.37 9.10
N GLU A 187 -9.71 -13.62 9.30
CA GLU A 187 -8.49 -14.20 8.76
C GLU A 187 -8.82 -15.58 8.18
N GLU A 188 -8.35 -15.82 6.96
CA GLU A 188 -8.41 -17.11 6.28
C GLU A 188 -7.01 -17.71 6.09
N GLU A 189 -6.91 -19.02 5.88
CA GLU A 189 -5.63 -19.75 5.75
C GLU A 189 -4.72 -19.21 4.63
N HIS A 190 -5.32 -18.57 3.62
CA HIS A 190 -4.60 -18.08 2.47
C HIS A 190 -4.12 -16.62 2.60
N ASP A 191 -4.54 -15.92 3.65
CA ASP A 191 -4.19 -14.53 3.91
C ASP A 191 -2.71 -14.41 4.26
N ILE A 192 -2.07 -13.36 3.74
CA ILE A 192 -0.67 -13.07 4.05
C ILE A 192 -0.62 -11.92 5.06
N ARG A 193 -0.25 -12.26 6.29
CA ARG A 193 0.00 -11.27 7.34
C ARG A 193 1.14 -10.32 6.94
N VAL A 194 0.95 -9.05 7.27
CA VAL A 194 1.98 -8.01 7.13
C VAL A 194 2.95 -8.05 8.31
N ASP A 195 4.11 -7.44 8.14
CA ASP A 195 5.17 -7.40 9.15
C ASP A 195 5.07 -6.16 10.05
N GLY A 196 4.31 -5.15 9.61
CA GLY A 196 4.07 -3.94 10.38
C GLY A 196 2.93 -3.08 9.83
N VAL A 197 2.69 -1.99 10.54
CA VAL A 197 1.72 -0.96 10.19
C VAL A 197 2.38 0.40 10.13
N ILE A 198 1.92 1.24 9.21
CA ILE A 198 2.25 2.65 9.11
C ILE A 198 0.96 3.45 9.14
N THR A 199 0.93 4.46 10.01
CA THR A 199 -0.16 5.41 10.22
C THR A 199 0.37 6.84 10.25
N GLU A 200 -0.52 7.83 10.30
CA GLU A 200 -0.14 9.23 10.48
C GLU A 200 0.44 9.54 11.87
N THR A 201 0.26 8.63 12.84
CA THR A 201 0.82 8.77 14.20
C THR A 201 2.14 8.04 14.35
N GLY A 202 2.51 7.20 13.39
CA GLY A 202 3.81 6.55 13.31
C GLY A 202 3.75 5.15 12.70
N TRP A 203 4.69 4.28 13.05
CA TRP A 203 4.74 2.90 12.54
C TRP A 203 5.07 1.93 13.67
N ARG A 204 4.88 0.64 13.38
CA ARG A 204 5.19 -0.46 14.28
C ARG A 204 5.46 -1.73 13.50
N LEU A 205 6.41 -2.54 13.99
CA LEU A 205 6.55 -3.96 13.62
C LEU A 205 5.79 -4.84 14.60
N PHE A 206 5.29 -5.97 14.11
CA PHE A 206 4.58 -6.97 14.90
C PHE A 206 5.50 -8.07 15.44
#